data_AF-A0A965PIE4-F1
#
_entry.id   AF-A0A965PIE4-F1
#
_cell.length_a   1.000
_cell.length_b   1.000
_cell.length_c   1.000
_cell.angle_alpha   90.00
_cell.angle_beta   90.00
_cell.angle_gamma   90.00
#
_symmetry.space_group_name_H-M   'P 1'
#
loop_
_entity.id
_entity.type
_entity.pdbx_description
1 polymer ?
#
loop_
_entity_poly.entity_id
_entity_poly.type
_entity_poly.pdbx_seq_one_letter_code
_entity_poly.pdbx_strand_id
1 'polypeptide(L)'
;MQRFLSARKAQVSIATTVKDRTHLCALWNHLFRLRRVDVAPAAVLPPMRAPKRVPKAYKSDEVSAIIRAALAYPGCVAGKPANIWHASLIRAAFETAERIGALLAVEWRDVDLDERVILLRAENRKGGYRDLLRPISSETASWLRQLRRGSPDKARVWEWDRIPNHLWYHLRVLCKRAGVPARGYHGFRKAAASYLAAAGGLGEAAAALGHASPTTTQAHYVDPTIAKPTRTFVEMLPKIKLSDREAGEPDDPSAQAREAALRAGHARGKAIGGAGLPCPARVEQQDMAASDGVPPDLSPHYRSGLLAGWAAAQD
;
A
#
# COMPACT_ATOMS: atom_id res chain seq x y z
N MET A 1 -25.44 26.47 -18.84
CA MET A 1 -24.33 25.86 -18.07
C MET A 1 -24.79 24.82 -17.04
N GLN A 2 -25.72 25.13 -16.14
CA GLN A 2 -26.19 24.18 -15.12
C GLN A 2 -26.79 22.89 -15.73
N ARG A 3 -27.64 23.01 -16.76
CA ARG A 3 -28.16 21.85 -17.52
C ARG A 3 -27.04 20.96 -18.08
N PHE A 4 -25.99 21.55 -18.63
CA PHE A 4 -24.81 20.82 -19.12
C PHE A 4 -24.13 20.07 -17.98
N LEU A 5 -23.87 20.72 -16.84
CA LEU A 5 -23.22 20.08 -15.69
C LEU A 5 -24.07 18.94 -15.11
N SER A 6 -25.39 19.08 -15.06
CA SER A 6 -26.31 18.01 -14.67
C SER A 6 -26.26 16.83 -15.64
N ALA A 7 -26.27 17.08 -16.95
CA ALA A 7 -26.16 16.04 -17.98
C ALA A 7 -24.79 15.33 -17.91
N ARG A 8 -23.70 16.09 -17.72
CA ARG A 8 -22.35 15.54 -17.54
C ARG A 8 -22.26 14.65 -16.32
N LYS A 9 -22.85 15.07 -15.19
CA LYS A 9 -22.88 14.27 -13.95
C LYS A 9 -23.51 12.89 -14.13
N ALA A 10 -24.45 12.74 -15.06
CA ALA A 10 -25.08 11.45 -15.39
C ALA A 10 -24.18 10.52 -16.23
N GLN A 11 -23.21 11.08 -16.96
CA GLN A 11 -22.37 10.33 -17.91
C GLN A 11 -20.96 10.05 -17.40
N VAL A 12 -20.42 10.93 -16.54
CA VAL A 12 -19.04 10.86 -16.08
C VAL A 12 -18.96 10.96 -14.57
N SER A 13 -17.79 10.60 -14.01
CA SER A 13 -17.55 10.74 -12.59
C SER A 13 -17.76 12.17 -12.11
N ILE A 14 -18.20 12.32 -10.86
CA ILE A 14 -18.37 13.64 -10.23
C ILE A 14 -17.07 14.46 -10.27
N ALA A 15 -15.90 13.83 -10.13
CA ALA A 15 -14.60 14.51 -10.26
C ALA A 15 -14.39 15.12 -11.67
N THR A 16 -14.80 14.40 -12.71
CA THR A 16 -14.76 14.92 -14.09
C THR A 16 -15.72 16.08 -14.26
N THR A 17 -16.93 15.99 -13.69
CA THR A 17 -17.91 17.08 -13.72
C THR A 17 -17.42 18.32 -12.96
N VAL A 18 -16.73 18.16 -11.82
CA VAL A 18 -16.09 19.26 -11.08
C VAL A 18 -14.97 19.89 -11.90
N LYS A 19 -14.16 19.10 -12.61
CA LYS A 19 -13.13 19.60 -13.54
C LYS A 19 -13.77 20.44 -14.65
N ASP A 20 -14.80 19.92 -15.32
CA ASP A 20 -15.50 20.62 -16.39
C ASP A 20 -16.11 21.94 -15.88
N ARG A 21 -16.75 21.92 -14.69
CA ARG A 21 -17.22 23.13 -14.00
C ARG A 21 -16.08 24.13 -13.76
N THR A 22 -14.92 23.65 -13.30
CA THR A 22 -13.77 24.50 -13.00
C THR A 22 -13.29 25.23 -14.26
N HIS A 23 -13.17 24.53 -15.39
CA HIS A 23 -12.79 25.16 -16.67
C HIS A 23 -13.81 26.19 -17.13
N LEU A 24 -15.10 25.84 -17.07
CA LEU A 24 -16.17 26.76 -17.46
C LEU A 24 -16.23 27.99 -16.55
N CYS A 25 -16.10 27.81 -15.24
CA CYS A 25 -16.00 28.92 -14.29
C CYS A 25 -14.78 29.79 -14.55
N ALA A 26 -13.63 29.22 -14.90
CA ALA A 26 -12.43 29.98 -15.21
C ALA A 26 -12.63 30.90 -16.42
N LEU A 27 -13.19 30.36 -17.52
CA LEU A 27 -13.52 31.14 -18.71
C LEU A 27 -14.57 32.22 -18.40
N TRP A 28 -15.65 31.87 -17.72
CA TRP A 28 -16.70 32.83 -17.39
C TRP A 28 -16.17 33.94 -16.46
N ASN A 29 -15.40 33.60 -15.43
CA ASN A 29 -14.76 34.61 -14.56
C ASN A 29 -13.82 35.54 -15.35
N HIS A 30 -13.16 35.04 -16.39
CA HIS A 30 -12.37 35.90 -17.28
C HIS A 30 -13.27 36.86 -18.07
N LEU A 31 -14.34 36.38 -18.71
CA LEU A 31 -15.30 37.21 -19.44
C LEU A 31 -15.99 38.25 -18.54
N PHE A 32 -16.34 37.87 -17.31
CA PHE A 32 -16.94 38.77 -16.32
C PHE A 32 -15.98 39.90 -15.95
N ARG A 33 -14.69 39.60 -15.72
CA ARG A 33 -13.67 40.64 -15.45
C ARG A 33 -13.44 41.56 -16.65
N LEU A 34 -13.58 41.05 -17.86
CA LEU A 34 -13.57 41.85 -19.09
C LEU A 34 -14.89 42.59 -19.36
N ARG A 35 -15.87 42.49 -18.45
CA ARG A 35 -17.22 43.08 -18.58
C ARG A 35 -17.93 42.68 -19.88
N ARG A 36 -17.69 41.45 -20.35
CA ARG A 36 -18.39 40.85 -21.50
C ARG A 36 -19.68 40.11 -21.13
N VAL A 37 -19.87 39.92 -19.82
CA VAL A 37 -21.05 39.33 -19.20
C VAL A 37 -21.28 40.02 -17.85
N ASP A 38 -22.54 40.16 -17.44
CA ASP A 38 -22.90 40.97 -16.27
C ASP A 38 -23.00 40.18 -14.96
N VAL A 39 -23.00 38.85 -15.05
CA VAL A 39 -23.19 37.96 -13.89
C VAL A 39 -21.98 37.06 -13.74
N ALA A 40 -21.43 36.98 -12.52
CA ALA A 40 -20.37 36.04 -12.20
C ALA A 40 -20.91 34.61 -12.05
N PRO A 41 -20.15 33.57 -12.43
CA PRO A 41 -20.60 32.18 -12.32
C PRO A 41 -20.96 31.78 -10.88
N ALA A 42 -20.32 32.38 -9.86
CA ALA A 42 -20.59 32.07 -8.46
C ALA A 42 -22.01 32.48 -8.01
N ALA A 43 -22.64 33.45 -8.66
CA ALA A 43 -24.00 33.90 -8.33
C ALA A 43 -25.08 32.89 -8.78
N VAL A 44 -24.78 32.05 -9.76
CA VAL A 44 -25.78 31.20 -10.43
C VAL A 44 -25.43 29.71 -10.43
N LEU A 45 -24.14 29.35 -10.25
CA LEU A 45 -23.73 27.96 -10.22
C LEU A 45 -23.50 27.46 -8.79
N PRO A 46 -24.24 26.42 -8.36
CA PRO A 46 -23.98 25.83 -7.06
C PRO A 46 -22.55 25.26 -6.97
N PRO A 47 -21.96 25.26 -5.77
CA PRO A 47 -20.69 24.59 -5.55
C PRO A 47 -20.85 23.09 -5.79
N MET A 48 -19.84 22.47 -6.41
CA MET A 48 -19.77 21.02 -6.57
C MET A 48 -18.51 20.50 -5.91
N ARG A 49 -18.64 19.40 -5.16
CA ARG A 49 -17.53 18.74 -4.47
C ARG A 49 -17.45 17.29 -4.91
N ALA A 50 -16.27 16.84 -5.27
CA ALA A 50 -15.99 15.44 -5.51
C ALA A 50 -15.57 14.78 -4.18
N PRO A 51 -15.98 13.53 -3.90
CA PRO A 51 -15.53 12.80 -2.73
C PRO A 51 -14.02 12.61 -2.81
N LYS A 52 -13.31 12.92 -1.72
CA LYS A 52 -11.89 12.62 -1.61
C LYS A 52 -11.73 11.12 -1.36
N ARG A 53 -10.81 10.49 -2.08
CA ARG A 53 -10.49 9.06 -1.91
C ARG A 53 -9.17 8.94 -1.16
N VAL A 54 -9.08 7.91 -0.31
CA VAL A 54 -7.82 7.57 0.37
C VAL A 54 -6.75 7.31 -0.70
N PRO A 55 -5.57 7.95 -0.60
CA PRO A 55 -4.47 7.69 -1.53
C PRO A 55 -4.08 6.21 -1.49
N LYS A 56 -3.97 5.60 -2.67
CA LYS A 56 -3.42 4.24 -2.83
C LYS A 56 -2.05 4.33 -3.49
N ALA A 57 -1.04 3.79 -2.82
CA ALA A 57 0.32 3.69 -3.32
C ALA A 57 0.60 2.27 -3.88
N TYR A 58 1.74 2.11 -4.54
CA TYR A 58 2.32 0.78 -4.70
C TYR A 58 3.05 0.37 -3.41
N LYS A 59 2.92 -0.89 -3.02
CA LYS A 59 3.74 -1.51 -1.97
C LYS A 59 5.14 -1.84 -2.49
N SER A 60 6.09 -2.08 -1.60
CA SER A 60 7.50 -2.34 -1.93
C SER A 60 7.69 -3.62 -2.76
N ASP A 61 6.93 -4.68 -2.45
CA ASP A 61 6.85 -5.92 -3.22
C ASP A 61 6.23 -5.69 -4.60
N GLU A 62 5.17 -4.89 -4.70
CA GLU A 62 4.55 -4.47 -5.97
C GLU A 62 5.55 -3.67 -6.84
N VAL A 63 6.27 -2.69 -6.27
CA VAL A 63 7.31 -1.92 -6.98
C VAL A 63 8.40 -2.86 -7.49
N SER A 64 8.87 -3.79 -6.66
CA SER A 64 9.88 -4.78 -7.02
C SER A 64 9.40 -5.69 -8.16
N ALA A 65 8.15 -6.16 -8.10
CA ALA A 65 7.56 -6.98 -9.15
C ALA A 65 7.42 -6.24 -10.49
N ILE A 66 7.02 -4.96 -10.45
CA ILE A 66 6.94 -4.12 -11.66
C ILE A 66 8.33 -3.89 -12.27
N ILE A 67 9.35 -3.63 -11.45
CA ILE A 67 10.74 -3.45 -11.92
C ILE A 67 11.26 -4.76 -12.54
N ARG A 68 11.02 -5.93 -11.93
CA ARG A 68 11.37 -7.22 -12.53
C ARG A 68 10.67 -7.45 -13.87
N ALA A 69 9.38 -7.12 -13.97
CA ALA A 69 8.65 -7.20 -15.23
C ALA A 69 9.20 -6.24 -16.30
N ALA A 70 9.70 -5.07 -15.89
CA ALA A 70 10.37 -4.13 -16.78
C ALA A 70 11.72 -4.68 -17.26
N LEU A 71 12.52 -5.28 -16.37
CA LEU A 71 13.83 -5.87 -16.73
C LEU A 71 13.70 -7.04 -17.73
N ALA A 72 12.57 -7.74 -17.74
CA ALA A 72 12.25 -8.77 -18.72
C ALA A 72 11.56 -8.23 -20.00
N TYR A 73 11.40 -6.91 -20.15
CA TYR A 73 10.66 -6.32 -21.26
C TYR A 73 11.51 -6.25 -22.54
N PRO A 74 11.13 -6.95 -23.63
CA PRO A 74 11.94 -7.00 -24.84
C PRO A 74 11.82 -5.71 -25.67
N GLY A 75 12.76 -5.54 -26.61
CA GLY A 75 12.73 -4.49 -27.62
C GLY A 75 13.55 -3.26 -27.26
N CYS A 76 13.25 -2.15 -27.93
CA CYS A 76 13.96 -0.88 -27.77
C CYS A 76 13.01 0.31 -27.56
N VAL A 77 13.54 1.39 -26.97
CA VAL A 77 12.90 2.71 -26.85
C VAL A 77 13.96 3.74 -27.21
N ALA A 78 13.72 4.54 -28.25
CA ALA A 78 14.66 5.54 -28.74
C ALA A 78 16.09 4.97 -28.96
N GLY A 79 16.19 3.78 -29.54
CA GLY A 79 17.46 3.08 -29.78
C GLY A 79 18.15 2.53 -28.52
N LYS A 80 17.52 2.61 -27.34
CA LYS A 80 18.02 2.04 -26.08
C LYS A 80 17.29 0.76 -25.70
N PRO A 81 17.92 -0.18 -24.95
CA PRO A 81 17.26 -1.39 -24.48
C PRO A 81 16.00 -1.07 -23.66
N ALA A 82 14.85 -1.56 -24.11
CA ALA A 82 13.56 -1.20 -23.50
C ALA A 82 13.46 -1.64 -22.04
N ASN A 83 14.09 -2.75 -21.69
CA ASN A 83 14.13 -3.26 -20.33
C ASN A 83 14.78 -2.27 -19.35
N ILE A 84 16.00 -1.84 -19.65
CA ILE A 84 16.75 -0.89 -18.81
C ILE A 84 16.08 0.48 -18.84
N TRP A 85 15.56 0.91 -19.99
CA TRP A 85 14.82 2.18 -20.11
C TRP A 85 13.60 2.21 -19.17
N HIS A 86 12.73 1.18 -19.22
CA HIS A 86 11.56 1.13 -18.37
C HIS A 86 11.92 0.95 -16.89
N ALA A 87 12.85 0.05 -16.58
CA ALA A 87 13.26 -0.24 -15.20
C ALA A 87 13.88 0.98 -14.53
N SER A 88 14.79 1.69 -15.20
CA SER A 88 15.42 2.90 -14.68
C SER A 88 14.42 4.04 -14.48
N LEU A 89 13.48 4.27 -15.41
CA LEU A 89 12.46 5.31 -15.27
C LEU A 89 11.53 5.03 -14.08
N ILE A 90 11.07 3.79 -13.94
CA ILE A 90 10.19 3.38 -12.84
C ILE A 90 10.91 3.53 -11.50
N ARG A 91 12.17 3.07 -11.42
CA ARG A 91 12.96 3.16 -10.20
C ARG A 91 13.29 4.60 -9.85
N ALA A 92 13.67 5.44 -10.81
CA ALA A 92 13.87 6.87 -10.59
C ALA A 92 12.58 7.57 -10.15
N ALA A 93 11.42 7.21 -10.69
CA ALA A 93 10.13 7.75 -10.24
C ALA A 93 9.79 7.40 -8.79
N PHE A 94 10.25 6.24 -8.32
CA PHE A 94 10.15 5.85 -6.92
C PHE A 94 11.19 6.57 -6.04
N GLU A 95 12.48 6.51 -6.40
CA GLU A 95 13.59 7.03 -5.58
C GLU A 95 13.55 8.56 -5.44
N THR A 96 13.23 9.29 -6.52
CA THR A 96 13.20 10.76 -6.50
C THR A 96 11.87 11.33 -6.02
N ALA A 97 10.84 10.49 -5.93
CA ALA A 97 9.44 10.86 -5.74
C ALA A 97 8.94 11.93 -6.73
N GLU A 98 9.57 12.16 -7.88
CA GLU A 98 9.22 13.28 -8.76
C GLU A 98 8.04 12.97 -9.71
N ARG A 99 7.43 14.01 -10.28
CA ARG A 99 6.40 13.89 -11.31
C ARG A 99 7.01 13.39 -12.61
N ILE A 100 6.27 12.51 -13.31
CA ILE A 100 6.72 11.90 -14.57
C ILE A 100 7.13 12.93 -15.64
N GLY A 101 6.39 14.04 -15.78
CA GLY A 101 6.75 15.07 -16.76
C GLY A 101 8.10 15.72 -16.49
N ALA A 102 8.45 15.95 -15.22
CA ALA A 102 9.75 16.50 -14.85
C ALA A 102 10.87 15.46 -15.05
N LEU A 103 10.60 14.17 -14.78
CA LEU A 103 11.55 13.09 -15.06
C LEU A 103 11.84 12.97 -16.56
N LEU A 104 10.81 12.96 -17.41
CA LEU A 104 10.99 12.90 -18.87
C LEU A 104 11.72 14.13 -19.43
N ALA A 105 11.80 15.22 -18.67
CA ALA A 105 12.55 16.42 -19.03
C ALA A 105 13.99 16.42 -18.50
N VAL A 106 14.45 15.38 -17.77
CA VAL A 106 15.85 15.30 -17.32
C VAL A 106 16.76 15.08 -18.52
N GLU A 107 17.83 15.86 -18.61
CA GLU A 107 18.91 15.71 -19.61
C GLU A 107 20.15 15.07 -18.99
N TRP A 108 21.04 14.51 -19.82
CA TRP A 108 22.25 13.86 -19.31
C TRP A 108 23.17 14.80 -18.53
N ARG A 109 23.21 16.10 -18.88
CA ARG A 109 23.92 17.13 -18.09
C ARG A 109 23.37 17.34 -16.68
N ASP A 110 22.17 16.84 -16.40
CA ASP A 110 21.53 16.95 -15.09
C ASP A 110 21.81 15.73 -14.21
N VAL A 111 22.58 14.75 -14.69
CA VAL A 111 22.84 13.51 -13.99
C VAL A 111 24.33 13.35 -13.72
N ASP A 112 24.66 13.30 -12.44
CA ASP A 112 25.98 12.88 -11.99
C ASP A 112 25.91 11.39 -11.58
N LEU A 113 26.56 10.53 -12.37
CA LEU A 113 26.53 9.09 -12.17
C LEU A 113 27.58 8.61 -11.17
N ASP A 114 28.54 9.45 -10.80
CA ASP A 114 29.58 9.13 -9.83
C ASP A 114 29.09 9.52 -8.43
N GLU A 115 28.54 10.72 -8.30
CA GLU A 115 27.85 11.19 -7.08
C GLU A 115 26.45 10.58 -6.91
N ARG A 116 25.93 9.92 -7.96
CA ARG A 116 24.61 9.26 -7.99
C ARG A 116 23.49 10.24 -7.63
N VAL A 117 23.44 11.36 -8.33
CA VAL A 117 22.41 12.38 -8.16
C VAL A 117 21.78 12.78 -9.49
N ILE A 118 20.49 13.12 -9.43
CA ILE A 118 19.74 13.74 -10.53
C ILE A 118 19.31 15.14 -10.08
N LEU A 119 19.66 16.14 -10.89
CA LEU A 119 19.17 17.51 -10.77
C LEU A 119 17.81 17.62 -11.47
N LEU A 120 16.78 17.96 -10.71
CA LEU A 120 15.44 18.24 -11.21
C LEU A 120 15.27 19.76 -11.28
N ARG A 121 15.47 20.32 -12.48
CA ARG A 121 15.43 21.76 -12.75
C ARG A 121 14.06 22.38 -12.46
N ALA A 122 14.04 23.58 -11.90
CA ALA A 122 12.85 24.31 -11.49
C ALA A 122 11.86 24.49 -12.64
N GLU A 123 12.33 24.92 -13.81
CA GLU A 123 11.53 25.19 -15.01
C GLU A 123 10.79 23.95 -15.54
N ASN A 124 11.32 22.76 -15.28
CA ASN A 124 10.72 21.50 -15.70
C ASN A 124 9.76 20.92 -14.64
N ARG A 125 9.65 21.56 -13.47
CA ARG A 125 8.83 21.11 -12.35
C ARG A 125 7.56 21.93 -12.22
N LYS A 126 6.52 21.29 -11.69
CA LYS A 126 5.25 21.97 -11.41
C LYS A 126 5.49 23.14 -10.45
N GLY A 127 5.17 24.35 -10.92
CA GLY A 127 5.29 25.59 -10.15
C GLY A 127 6.55 26.40 -10.44
N GLY A 128 7.56 25.84 -11.13
CA GLY A 128 8.70 26.63 -11.62
C GLY A 128 9.62 27.22 -10.55
N TYR A 129 9.47 26.82 -9.28
CA TYR A 129 9.97 27.64 -8.16
C TYR A 129 11.41 27.32 -7.71
N ARG A 130 11.79 26.05 -7.67
CA ARG A 130 13.12 25.64 -7.17
C ARG A 130 13.61 24.33 -7.76
N ASP A 131 14.93 24.25 -7.90
CA ASP A 131 15.65 23.03 -8.22
C ASP A 131 15.54 22.02 -7.07
N LEU A 132 15.67 20.74 -7.41
CA LEU A 132 15.87 19.67 -6.43
C LEU A 132 16.99 18.75 -6.89
N LEU A 133 18.03 18.63 -6.08
CA LEU A 133 18.99 17.55 -6.20
C LEU A 133 18.42 16.32 -5.49
N ARG A 134 18.44 15.16 -6.17
CA ARG A 134 17.90 13.91 -5.63
C ARG A 134 18.91 12.77 -5.76
N PRO A 135 19.23 12.06 -4.66
CA PRO A 135 20.07 10.89 -4.73
C PRO A 135 19.33 9.76 -5.46
N ILE A 136 20.10 8.92 -6.14
CA ILE A 136 19.64 7.67 -6.75
C ILE A 136 20.51 6.53 -6.24
N SER A 137 19.98 5.30 -6.27
CA SER A 137 20.75 4.14 -5.84
C SER A 137 21.90 3.83 -6.80
N SER A 138 22.89 3.07 -6.33
CA SER A 138 23.98 2.55 -7.16
C SER A 138 23.47 1.75 -8.35
N GLU A 139 22.38 1.01 -8.18
CA GLU A 139 21.76 0.21 -9.23
C GLU A 139 21.03 1.09 -10.26
N THR A 140 20.32 2.15 -9.84
CA THR A 140 19.78 3.14 -10.79
C THR A 140 20.90 3.78 -11.60
N ALA A 141 21.99 4.19 -10.94
CA ALA A 141 23.14 4.77 -11.61
C ALA A 141 23.81 3.78 -12.59
N SER A 142 23.91 2.49 -12.24
CA SER A 142 24.47 1.46 -13.13
C SER A 142 23.64 1.28 -14.40
N TRP A 143 22.31 1.29 -14.29
CA TRP A 143 21.40 1.25 -15.43
C TRP A 143 21.49 2.52 -16.28
N LEU A 144 21.55 3.70 -15.64
CA LEU A 144 21.73 4.97 -16.36
C LEU A 144 23.08 5.02 -17.09
N ARG A 145 24.17 4.49 -16.54
CA ARG A 145 25.45 4.36 -17.26
C ARG A 145 25.31 3.54 -18.54
N GLN A 146 24.51 2.47 -18.54
CA GLN A 146 24.25 1.68 -19.75
C GLN A 146 23.46 2.50 -20.79
N LEU A 147 22.48 3.29 -20.36
CA LEU A 147 21.68 4.15 -21.24
C LEU A 147 22.46 5.36 -21.79
N ARG A 148 23.44 5.90 -21.05
CA ARG A 148 24.22 7.09 -21.45
C ARG A 148 25.07 6.87 -22.69
N ARG A 149 25.50 5.63 -22.98
CA ARG A 149 26.43 5.32 -24.09
C ARG A 149 25.96 5.94 -25.41
N GLY A 150 26.80 6.79 -26.01
CA GLY A 150 26.53 7.48 -27.27
C GLY A 150 25.50 8.61 -27.20
N SER A 151 25.08 9.04 -26.00
CA SER A 151 24.13 10.14 -25.82
C SER A 151 24.88 11.44 -25.48
N PRO A 152 24.60 12.57 -26.17
CA PRO A 152 25.15 13.87 -25.81
C PRO A 152 24.51 14.41 -24.53
N ASP A 153 25.19 15.35 -23.88
CA ASP A 153 24.76 15.93 -22.60
C ASP A 153 23.38 16.61 -22.64
N LYS A 154 22.98 17.18 -23.78
CA LYS A 154 21.65 17.80 -23.97
C LYS A 154 20.53 16.81 -24.33
N ALA A 155 20.83 15.52 -24.56
CA ALA A 155 19.80 14.53 -24.83
C ALA A 155 19.03 14.17 -23.54
N ARG A 156 17.76 13.82 -23.68
CA ARG A 156 16.96 13.34 -22.54
C ARG A 156 17.48 12.00 -22.04
N VAL A 157 17.45 11.81 -20.72
CA VAL A 157 17.79 10.53 -20.08
C VAL A 157 16.79 9.45 -20.48
N TRP A 158 15.51 9.81 -20.49
CA TRP A 158 14.39 8.94 -20.87
C TRP A 158 13.66 9.51 -22.10
N GLU A 159 14.38 9.58 -23.22
CA GLU A 159 13.78 9.93 -24.52
C GLU A 159 12.64 8.95 -24.85
N TRP A 160 11.49 9.49 -25.26
CA TRP A 160 10.31 8.71 -25.63
C TRP A 160 9.95 8.98 -27.08
N ASP A 161 10.15 7.97 -27.93
CA ASP A 161 10.04 8.02 -29.38
C ASP A 161 8.64 7.65 -29.93
N ARG A 162 7.63 7.61 -29.07
CA ARG A 162 6.26 7.21 -29.43
C ARG A 162 5.25 8.27 -29.00
N ILE A 163 3.98 8.02 -29.32
CA ILE A 163 2.85 8.83 -28.84
C ILE A 163 2.94 8.96 -27.30
N PRO A 164 2.89 10.18 -26.73
CA PRO A 164 3.08 10.36 -25.29
C PRO A 164 2.17 9.49 -24.41
N ASN A 165 0.89 9.37 -24.78
CA ASN A 165 -0.08 8.58 -24.03
C ASN A 165 0.24 7.06 -24.01
N HIS A 166 1.04 6.55 -24.94
CA HIS A 166 1.47 5.15 -24.92
C HIS A 166 2.39 4.83 -23.74
N LEU A 167 3.07 5.82 -23.14
CA LEU A 167 3.88 5.59 -21.96
C LEU A 167 3.07 4.95 -20.81
N TRP A 168 1.85 5.44 -20.58
CA TRP A 168 0.93 4.88 -19.58
C TRP A 168 0.36 3.52 -20.01
N TYR A 169 0.22 3.27 -21.31
CA TYR A 169 -0.12 1.94 -21.81
C TYR A 169 0.97 0.93 -21.47
N HIS A 170 2.24 1.24 -21.74
CA HIS A 170 3.37 0.37 -21.40
C HIS A 170 3.44 0.10 -19.89
N LEU A 171 3.27 1.12 -19.04
CA LEU A 171 3.20 0.90 -17.60
C LEU A 171 2.05 -0.05 -17.20
N ARG A 172 0.86 0.07 -17.82
CA ARG A 172 -0.25 -0.87 -17.55
C ARG A 172 0.10 -2.30 -17.97
N VAL A 173 0.79 -2.48 -19.09
CA VAL A 173 1.27 -3.81 -19.53
C VAL A 173 2.26 -4.39 -18.50
N LEU A 174 3.20 -3.59 -18.01
CA LEU A 174 4.15 -4.00 -16.98
C LEU A 174 3.47 -4.38 -15.67
N CYS A 175 2.52 -3.56 -15.20
CA CYS A 175 1.70 -3.86 -14.02
C CYS A 175 0.92 -5.17 -14.20
N LYS A 176 0.30 -5.39 -15.38
CA LYS A 176 -0.41 -6.64 -15.69
C LYS A 176 0.52 -7.85 -15.63
N ARG A 177 1.71 -7.76 -16.22
CA ARG A 177 2.74 -8.83 -16.17
C ARG A 177 3.22 -9.11 -14.74
N ALA A 178 3.28 -8.08 -13.91
CA ALA A 178 3.67 -8.19 -12.51
C ALA A 178 2.55 -8.68 -11.58
N GLY A 179 1.31 -8.87 -12.07
CA GLY A 179 0.15 -9.19 -11.23
C GLY A 179 -0.28 -8.04 -10.30
N VAL A 180 0.10 -6.79 -10.62
CA VAL A 180 -0.11 -5.62 -9.78
C VAL A 180 -1.20 -4.71 -10.37
N PRO A 181 -2.16 -4.20 -9.59
CA PRO A 181 -3.11 -3.19 -10.06
C PRO A 181 -2.41 -1.90 -10.50
N ALA A 182 -2.65 -1.45 -11.73
CA ALA A 182 -2.03 -0.26 -12.27
C ALA A 182 -2.53 1.03 -11.58
N ARG A 183 -1.60 1.81 -11.04
CA ARG A 183 -1.85 3.10 -10.34
C ARG A 183 -1.17 4.30 -11.04
N GLY A 184 -0.64 4.08 -12.24
CA GLY A 184 0.10 5.08 -13.03
C GLY A 184 1.44 5.47 -12.39
N TYR A 185 2.20 6.35 -13.05
CA TYR A 185 3.49 6.82 -12.52
C TYR A 185 3.36 7.58 -11.20
N HIS A 186 2.23 8.26 -11.01
CA HIS A 186 1.93 8.94 -9.77
C HIS A 186 1.81 7.98 -8.57
N GLY A 187 1.52 6.69 -8.82
CA GLY A 187 1.56 5.64 -7.80
C GLY A 187 2.95 5.46 -7.17
N PHE A 188 4.03 5.59 -7.94
CA PHE A 188 5.41 5.51 -7.41
C PHE A 188 5.73 6.70 -6.51
N ARG A 189 5.32 7.91 -6.92
CA ARG A 189 5.44 9.11 -6.06
C ARG A 189 4.68 8.95 -4.75
N LYS A 190 3.48 8.35 -4.76
CA LYS A 190 2.72 8.04 -3.54
C LYS A 190 3.41 6.98 -2.69
N ALA A 191 3.99 5.95 -3.32
CA ALA A 191 4.76 4.93 -2.61
C ALA A 191 5.94 5.56 -1.87
N ALA A 192 6.76 6.34 -2.56
CA ALA A 192 7.88 7.07 -1.98
C ALA A 192 7.44 7.97 -0.81
N ALA A 193 6.38 8.78 -1.01
CA ALA A 193 5.83 9.62 0.04
C ALA A 193 5.38 8.83 1.27
N SER A 194 4.76 7.67 1.05
CA SER A 194 4.23 6.83 2.13
C SER A 194 5.35 6.15 2.92
N TYR A 195 6.38 5.63 2.25
CA TYR A 195 7.53 5.03 2.93
C TYR A 195 8.38 6.06 3.67
N LEU A 196 8.59 7.25 3.10
CA LEU A 196 9.24 8.36 3.81
C LEU A 196 8.43 8.81 5.03
N ALA A 197 7.11 8.90 4.90
CA ALA A 197 6.24 9.24 6.02
C ALA A 197 6.26 8.18 7.13
N ALA A 198 6.37 6.89 6.76
CA ALA A 198 6.48 5.80 7.71
C ALA A 198 7.83 5.79 8.44
N ALA A 199 8.92 6.16 7.76
CA ALA A 199 10.28 6.13 8.30
C ALA A 199 10.65 7.38 9.12
N GLY A 200 10.32 8.57 8.62
CA GLY A 200 10.75 9.86 9.20
C GLY A 200 9.62 10.88 9.37
N GLY A 201 8.37 10.44 9.22
CA GLY A 201 7.20 11.28 9.46
C GLY A 201 6.80 12.20 8.29
N LEU A 202 5.68 12.89 8.47
CA LEU A 202 5.04 13.68 7.41
C LEU A 202 5.87 14.87 6.93
N GLY A 203 6.71 15.43 7.80
CA GLY A 203 7.59 16.57 7.46
C GLY A 203 8.62 16.18 6.39
N GLU A 204 9.33 15.07 6.61
CA GLU A 204 10.30 14.55 5.65
C GLU A 204 9.66 14.17 4.32
N ALA A 205 8.50 13.50 4.36
CA ALA A 205 7.74 13.21 3.15
C ALA A 205 7.37 14.48 2.40
N ALA A 206 6.91 15.54 3.08
CA ALA A 206 6.56 16.80 2.45
C ALA A 206 7.77 17.50 1.83
N ALA A 207 8.92 17.50 2.52
CA ALA A 207 10.17 18.06 2.03
C ALA A 207 10.66 17.32 0.77
N ALA A 208 10.63 15.99 0.78
CA ALA A 208 11.00 15.15 -0.36
C ALA A 208 10.13 15.41 -1.60
N LEU A 209 8.82 15.60 -1.40
CA LEU A 209 7.89 15.94 -2.49
C LEU A 209 7.96 17.41 -2.92
N GLY A 210 8.64 18.27 -2.17
CA GLY A 210 8.69 19.71 -2.39
C GLY A 210 7.35 20.40 -2.18
N HIS A 211 6.55 19.94 -1.21
CA HIS A 211 5.31 20.59 -0.83
C HIS A 211 5.55 21.58 0.31
N ALA A 212 4.94 22.76 0.21
CA ALA A 212 4.98 23.76 1.28
C ALA A 212 4.23 23.32 2.55
N SER A 213 3.28 22.38 2.44
CA SER A 213 2.43 21.96 3.55
C SER A 213 2.39 20.43 3.71
N PRO A 214 2.72 19.90 4.90
CA PRO A 214 2.58 18.48 5.21
C PRO A 214 1.15 17.94 5.10
N THR A 215 0.14 18.78 5.33
CA THR A 215 -1.28 18.38 5.21
C THR A 215 -1.65 18.01 3.77
N THR A 216 -1.07 18.70 2.78
CA THR A 216 -1.24 18.37 1.36
C THR A 216 -0.64 17.01 1.05
N THR A 217 0.54 16.71 1.62
CA THR A 217 1.20 15.42 1.48
C THR A 217 0.35 14.30 2.09
N GLN A 218 -0.11 14.48 3.33
CA GLN A 218 -0.96 13.52 4.03
C GLN A 218 -2.26 13.24 3.24
N ALA A 219 -2.98 14.28 2.83
CA ALA A 219 -4.30 14.13 2.21
C ALA A 219 -4.27 13.50 0.81
N HIS A 220 -3.19 13.70 0.05
CA HIS A 220 -3.17 13.33 -1.37
C HIS A 220 -2.16 12.25 -1.73
N TYR A 221 -1.12 12.04 -0.91
CA TYR A 221 0.04 11.21 -1.29
C TYR A 221 0.30 10.04 -0.36
N VAL A 222 -0.01 10.17 0.93
CA VAL A 222 0.30 9.15 1.93
C VAL A 222 -0.80 8.10 1.96
N ASP A 223 -0.42 6.86 1.69
CA ASP A 223 -1.26 5.68 1.87
C ASP A 223 -1.19 5.21 3.34
N PRO A 224 -2.30 5.27 4.09
CA PRO A 224 -2.31 4.94 5.52
C PRO A 224 -2.08 3.45 5.79
N THR A 225 -2.17 2.59 4.76
CA THR A 225 -1.85 1.16 4.91
C THR A 225 -0.35 0.88 4.92
N ILE A 226 0.45 1.82 4.38
CA ILE A 226 1.92 1.80 4.39
C ILE A 226 2.43 2.64 5.55
N ALA A 227 2.02 3.91 5.63
CA ALA A 227 2.35 4.81 6.74
C ALA A 227 1.35 4.64 7.88
N LYS A 228 1.41 3.48 8.55
CA LYS A 228 0.54 3.17 9.68
C LYS A 228 0.87 4.10 10.85
N PRO A 229 -0.15 4.64 11.55
CA PRO A 229 0.10 5.39 12.77
C PRO A 229 0.67 4.45 13.85
N THR A 230 1.50 4.99 14.75
CA THR A 230 2.10 4.24 15.88
C THR A 230 1.06 3.61 16.79
N ARG A 231 -0.08 4.28 16.96
CA ARG A 231 -1.26 3.75 17.65
C ARG A 231 -2.48 3.93 16.75
N THR A 232 -3.32 2.91 16.68
CA THR A 232 -4.61 3.05 16.01
C THR A 232 -5.57 3.89 16.86
N PHE A 233 -6.57 4.52 16.23
CA PHE A 233 -7.60 5.22 17.00
C PHE A 233 -8.33 4.27 17.95
N VAL A 234 -8.50 3.00 17.55
CA VAL A 234 -9.12 1.95 18.36
C VAL A 234 -8.33 1.70 19.64
N GLU A 235 -6.99 1.66 19.57
CA GLU A 235 -6.12 1.52 20.75
C GLU A 235 -6.16 2.72 21.70
N MET A 236 -6.51 3.91 21.19
CA MET A 236 -6.59 5.12 21.99
C MET A 236 -7.97 5.32 22.63
N LEU A 237 -8.99 4.61 22.16
CA LEU A 237 -10.33 4.67 22.74
C LEU A 237 -10.37 3.90 24.07
N PRO A 238 -11.18 4.36 25.05
CA PRO A 238 -11.41 3.60 26.25
C PRO A 238 -11.98 2.23 25.89
N LYS A 239 -11.48 1.18 26.55
CA LYS A 239 -12.05 -0.16 26.39
C LYS A 239 -13.51 -0.12 26.84
N ILE A 240 -14.41 -0.52 25.94
CA ILE A 240 -15.84 -0.63 26.25
C ILE A 240 -16.03 -1.84 27.15
N LYS A 241 -16.45 -1.62 28.39
CA LYS A 241 -16.85 -2.69 29.31
C LYS A 241 -18.24 -3.18 28.86
N LEU A 242 -18.31 -4.43 28.39
CA LEU A 242 -19.58 -5.05 27.96
C LEU A 242 -20.34 -5.68 29.12
N SER A 243 -19.76 -5.71 30.32
CA SER A 243 -20.42 -6.01 31.59
C SER A 243 -19.65 -5.34 32.74
N ASP A 244 -20.29 -5.17 33.91
CA ASP A 244 -19.65 -4.67 35.14
C ASP A 244 -18.61 -5.63 35.73
N ARG A 245 -18.38 -6.77 35.09
CA ARG A 245 -17.34 -7.72 35.47
C ARG A 245 -16.01 -7.23 34.90
N GLU A 246 -15.14 -6.77 35.79
CA GLU A 246 -13.75 -6.47 35.46
C GLU A 246 -13.07 -7.66 34.77
N ALA A 247 -12.10 -7.37 33.92
CA ALA A 247 -11.32 -8.34 33.16
C ALA A 247 -10.39 -9.18 34.06
N GLY A 248 -10.97 -9.98 34.95
CA GLY A 248 -10.45 -11.28 35.33
C GLY A 248 -11.33 -12.31 34.62
N GLU A 249 -10.71 -13.25 33.91
CA GLU A 249 -11.42 -14.47 33.48
C GLU A 249 -12.24 -14.99 34.68
N PRO A 250 -13.57 -15.10 34.57
CA PRO A 250 -14.27 -15.93 35.52
C PRO A 250 -13.81 -17.36 35.23
N ASP A 251 -13.13 -17.96 36.21
CA ASP A 251 -12.91 -19.39 36.29
C ASP A 251 -14.21 -20.09 35.89
N ASP A 252 -14.31 -20.58 34.65
CA ASP A 252 -15.46 -21.34 34.20
C ASP A 252 -15.37 -22.68 34.92
N PRO A 253 -16.23 -22.95 35.92
CA PRO A 253 -16.14 -24.19 36.68
C PRO A 253 -16.34 -25.40 35.75
N SER A 254 -17.04 -25.21 34.62
CA SER A 254 -17.20 -26.23 33.59
C SER A 254 -15.91 -26.47 32.80
N ALA A 255 -15.17 -25.42 32.41
CA ALA A 255 -13.88 -25.56 31.73
C ALA A 255 -12.83 -26.19 32.64
N GLN A 256 -12.74 -25.75 33.90
CA GLN A 256 -11.84 -26.34 34.89
C GLN A 256 -12.17 -27.81 35.15
N ALA A 257 -13.45 -28.17 35.26
CA ALA A 257 -13.86 -29.54 35.46
C ALA A 257 -13.55 -30.43 34.23
N ARG A 258 -13.69 -29.90 33.00
CA ARG A 258 -13.29 -30.59 31.76
C ARG A 258 -11.78 -30.81 31.70
N GLU A 259 -10.99 -29.80 32.05
CA GLU A 259 -9.53 -29.87 32.06
C GLU A 259 -9.01 -30.79 33.18
N ALA A 260 -9.65 -30.79 34.35
CA ALA A 260 -9.37 -31.73 35.43
C ALA A 260 -9.68 -33.17 35.01
N ALA A 261 -10.81 -33.41 34.34
CA ALA A 261 -11.16 -34.71 33.79
C ALA A 261 -10.13 -35.18 32.74
N LEU A 262 -9.70 -34.30 31.82
CA LEU A 262 -8.64 -34.58 30.85
C LEU A 262 -7.31 -34.97 31.53
N ARG A 263 -6.89 -34.21 32.54
CA ARG A 263 -5.65 -34.48 33.28
C ARG A 263 -5.71 -35.78 34.07
N ALA A 264 -6.83 -36.05 34.76
CA ALA A 264 -7.04 -37.29 35.49
C ALA A 264 -6.99 -38.50 34.55
N GLY A 265 -7.67 -38.41 33.39
CA GLY A 265 -7.62 -39.42 32.36
C GLY A 265 -6.20 -39.65 31.86
N HIS A 266 -5.48 -38.57 31.51
CA HIS A 266 -4.11 -38.66 31.02
C HIS A 266 -3.15 -39.33 32.00
N ALA A 267 -3.24 -39.01 33.30
CA ALA A 267 -2.45 -39.67 34.33
C ALA A 267 -2.75 -41.18 34.42
N ARG A 268 -4.04 -41.56 34.37
CA ARG A 268 -4.46 -42.97 34.37
C ARG A 268 -3.95 -43.72 33.15
N GLY A 269 -4.11 -43.12 31.96
CA GLY A 269 -3.62 -43.69 30.70
C GLY A 269 -2.12 -43.93 30.72
N LYS A 270 -1.35 -42.94 31.20
CA LYS A 270 0.11 -43.04 31.33
C LYS A 270 0.52 -44.17 32.29
N ALA A 271 -0.18 -44.34 33.40
CA ALA A 271 0.09 -45.42 34.34
C ALA A 271 -0.18 -46.81 33.74
N ILE A 272 -1.27 -46.97 32.99
CA ILE A 272 -1.61 -48.23 32.30
C ILE A 272 -0.58 -48.55 31.22
N GLY A 273 -0.24 -47.56 30.37
CA GLY A 273 0.74 -47.73 29.30
C GLY A 273 2.13 -48.05 29.85
N GLY A 274 2.58 -47.34 30.89
CA GLY A 274 3.87 -47.59 31.55
C GLY A 274 3.97 -48.95 32.25
N ALA A 275 2.84 -49.58 32.60
CA ALA A 275 2.78 -50.94 33.12
C ALA A 275 2.78 -52.02 32.02
N GLY A 276 2.86 -51.63 30.73
CA GLY A 276 2.82 -52.55 29.59
C GLY A 276 1.45 -53.19 29.35
N LEU A 277 0.39 -52.64 29.95
CA LEU A 277 -0.97 -53.18 29.80
C LEU A 277 -1.63 -52.66 28.51
N PRO A 278 -2.48 -53.48 27.86
CA PRO A 278 -3.22 -53.06 26.67
C PRO A 278 -4.16 -51.89 26.99
N CYS A 279 -4.44 -51.05 25.99
CA CYS A 279 -5.38 -49.95 26.14
C CYS A 279 -6.78 -50.50 26.53
N PRO A 280 -7.40 -50.01 27.62
CA PRO A 280 -8.70 -50.51 28.07
C PRO A 280 -9.80 -50.29 27.03
N ALA A 281 -10.78 -51.20 26.99
CA ALA A 281 -11.97 -51.06 26.16
C ALA A 281 -12.86 -49.90 26.64
N ARG A 282 -13.71 -49.37 25.75
CA ARG A 282 -14.52 -48.17 26.02
C ARG A 282 -15.41 -48.28 27.27
N VAL A 283 -15.92 -49.47 27.57
CA VAL A 283 -16.74 -49.75 28.76
C VAL A 283 -15.88 -49.64 30.02
N GLU A 284 -14.71 -50.26 30.03
CA GLU A 284 -13.75 -50.19 31.14
C GLU A 284 -13.27 -48.76 31.39
N GLN A 285 -13.07 -47.97 30.33
CA GLN A 285 -12.72 -46.55 30.46
C GLN A 285 -13.82 -45.71 31.14
N GLN A 286 -15.10 -46.09 30.97
CA GLN A 286 -16.21 -45.42 31.63
C GLN A 286 -16.27 -45.80 33.11
N ASP A 287 -16.03 -47.06 33.44
CA ASP A 287 -15.94 -47.53 34.83
C ASP A 287 -14.76 -46.88 35.56
N MET A 288 -13.61 -46.72 34.88
CA MET A 288 -12.45 -46.01 35.41
C MET A 288 -12.73 -44.53 35.66
N ALA A 289 -13.45 -43.85 34.75
CA ALA A 289 -13.85 -42.46 34.97
C ALA A 289 -14.74 -42.31 36.22
N ALA A 290 -15.69 -43.24 36.41
CA ALA A 290 -16.54 -43.25 37.59
C ALA A 290 -15.74 -43.56 38.88
N SER A 291 -14.81 -44.52 38.83
CA SER A 291 -13.92 -44.84 39.94
C SER A 291 -13.01 -43.67 40.34
N ASP A 292 -12.65 -42.81 39.39
CA ASP A 292 -11.84 -41.61 39.62
C ASP A 292 -12.68 -40.37 39.98
N GLY A 293 -13.96 -40.57 40.29
CA GLY A 293 -14.86 -39.52 40.73
C GLY A 293 -15.24 -38.52 39.64
N VAL A 294 -15.08 -38.88 38.35
CA VAL A 294 -15.44 -38.00 37.23
C VAL A 294 -16.94 -38.15 36.91
N PRO A 295 -17.71 -37.05 36.94
CA PRO A 295 -19.12 -37.05 36.57
C PRO A 295 -19.40 -37.63 35.17
N PRO A 296 -20.57 -38.26 34.94
CA PRO A 296 -20.89 -38.88 33.65
C PRO A 296 -20.82 -37.93 32.44
N ASP A 297 -21.16 -36.66 32.63
CA ASP A 297 -21.10 -35.61 31.60
C ASP A 297 -19.65 -35.23 31.21
N LEU A 298 -18.67 -35.49 32.09
CA LEU A 298 -17.25 -35.24 31.86
C LEU A 298 -16.46 -36.50 31.46
N SER A 299 -17.09 -37.68 31.49
CA SER A 299 -16.50 -38.95 31.05
C SER A 299 -15.88 -38.90 29.63
N PRO A 300 -16.45 -38.21 28.61
CA PRO A 300 -15.81 -38.08 27.31
C PRO A 300 -14.44 -37.39 27.36
N HIS A 301 -14.28 -36.37 28.20
CA HIS A 301 -13.03 -35.63 28.37
C HIS A 301 -11.98 -36.49 29.08
N TYR A 302 -12.36 -37.22 30.12
CA TYR A 302 -11.48 -38.18 30.79
C TYR A 302 -10.95 -39.25 29.82
N ARG A 303 -11.84 -39.84 28.99
CA ARG A 303 -11.42 -40.84 27.99
C ARG A 303 -10.43 -40.29 26.98
N SER A 304 -10.68 -39.07 26.50
CA SER A 304 -9.76 -38.39 25.59
C SER A 304 -8.37 -38.21 26.22
N GLY A 305 -8.33 -37.85 27.51
CA GLY A 305 -7.09 -37.77 28.29
C GLY A 305 -6.40 -39.14 28.39
N LEU A 306 -7.14 -40.18 28.77
CA LEU A 306 -6.64 -41.54 28.97
C LEU A 306 -6.00 -42.11 27.71
N LEU A 307 -6.64 -41.97 26.56
CA LEU A 307 -6.07 -42.41 25.29
C LEU A 307 -4.77 -41.67 24.96
N ALA A 308 -4.74 -40.35 25.16
CA ALA A 308 -3.54 -39.55 24.93
C ALA A 308 -2.40 -39.92 25.89
N GLY A 309 -2.71 -40.18 27.16
CA GLY A 309 -1.73 -40.58 28.16
C GLY A 309 -1.18 -41.99 27.94
N TRP A 310 -2.04 -42.93 27.56
CA TRP A 310 -1.62 -44.28 27.22
C TRP A 310 -0.72 -44.29 25.99
N ALA A 311 -1.09 -43.58 24.92
CA ALA A 311 -0.27 -43.46 23.71
C ALA A 311 1.10 -42.85 24.01
N ALA A 312 1.15 -41.77 24.79
CA ALA A 312 2.40 -41.11 25.18
C ALA A 312 3.30 -41.95 26.10
N ALA A 313 2.82 -43.07 26.64
CA ALA A 313 3.62 -44.00 27.44
C ALA A 313 4.12 -45.22 26.64
N GLN A 314 3.71 -45.34 25.37
CA GLN A 314 4.21 -46.35 24.43
C GLN A 314 5.39 -45.81 23.58
N ASP A 315 5.57 -44.49 23.56
CA ASP A 315 6.72 -43.77 22.97
C ASP A 315 7.90 -43.69 23.96
#